data_AF-A0A4R2L0U8-F1
#
_entry.id   AF-A0A4R2L0U8-F1
#
_cell.length_a   1.000
_cell.length_b   1.000
_cell.length_c   1.000
_cell.angle_alpha   90.00
_cell.angle_beta   90.00
_cell.angle_gamma   90.00
#
_symmetry.space_group_name_H-M   'P 1'
#
loop_
_entity.id
_entity.type
_entity.pdbx_description
1 polymer ?
#
loop_
_entity_poly.entity_id
_entity_poly.type
_entity_poly.pdbx_seq_one_letter_code
_entity_poly.pdbx_strand_id
1 'polypeptide(L)'
;MEGLKDKNFKNKDCYQNCLKKDILEALPLNLRELFIHLPSEQTKDMEEIRLRVNKPLMISCRNREYFISNKGKIVTNLSESYMITKLDIEKAYQLITDYSIYALEEEIRSGFITLKGGHRVGICGTTVLERHEIKTIKNISGLNIRISKEKLGVSNKVMQYLVEEGTFQNTLIVSPPQCGKTTLLRDIIRNLSNGMKKPNFLGFKVGVVDERSEICGMYQGIPQNDVGIKTDILNACPKAEGMMMLIRSMSPQIIATDEIGKAEDVYAMEEALNAGIKLITTVHGRNLEEIKRRKNLNDLLKQGVFDRIIILSNDPKVGTIKQIFHGKTNKIITADPLQDRRNEIVC
;
A
#
# COMPACT_ATOMS: atom_id res chain seq x y z
N MET A 1 -6.07 35.38 0.17
CA MET A 1 -5.86 35.14 1.61
C MET A 1 -4.78 34.08 1.73
N GLU A 2 -3.56 34.53 2.03
CA GLU A 2 -2.37 33.70 2.14
C GLU A 2 -2.48 32.78 3.36
N GLY A 3 -2.57 31.47 3.13
CA GLY A 3 -2.42 30.48 4.19
C GLY A 3 -0.99 30.51 4.72
N LEU A 4 -0.83 30.64 6.04
CA LEU A 4 0.45 30.64 6.73
C LEU A 4 1.22 29.35 6.40
N LYS A 5 2.15 29.46 5.45
CA LYS A 5 3.28 28.53 5.35
C LYS A 5 4.07 28.64 6.64
N ASP A 6 4.15 27.53 7.39
CA ASP A 6 5.03 27.42 8.54
C ASP A 6 6.49 27.50 8.04
N LYS A 7 7.03 28.73 7.97
CA LYS A 7 8.35 29.11 7.41
C LYS A 7 9.52 28.74 8.34
N ASN A 8 9.47 27.58 8.99
CA ASN A 8 10.50 27.11 9.93
C ASN A 8 11.25 25.85 9.46
N PHE A 9 11.36 25.61 8.15
CA PHE A 9 12.41 24.73 7.61
C PHE A 9 13.70 25.54 7.42
N LYS A 10 14.43 25.81 8.51
CA LYS A 10 15.78 26.40 8.43
C LYS A 10 16.80 25.30 8.11
N ASN A 11 17.47 25.47 6.97
CA ASN A 11 18.71 24.84 6.47
C ASN A 11 18.72 23.32 6.18
N LYS A 12 19.19 23.03 4.96
CA LYS A 12 19.32 21.70 4.33
C LYS A 12 20.52 20.86 4.84
N ASP A 13 21.33 21.36 5.77
CA ASP A 13 22.68 20.81 6.02
C ASP A 13 22.92 20.22 7.42
N CYS A 14 21.88 19.74 8.13
CA CYS A 14 22.10 19.07 9.43
C CYS A 14 21.09 17.95 9.75
N TYR A 15 20.59 17.22 8.74
CA TYR A 15 19.81 16.03 9.01
C TYR A 15 20.74 14.85 9.30
N GLN A 16 20.88 14.46 10.57
CA GLN A 16 21.58 13.24 10.97
C GLN A 16 20.73 11.96 10.77
N ASN A 17 19.56 12.06 10.14
CA ASN A 17 18.60 10.95 10.06
C ASN A 17 17.92 10.81 8.69
N CYS A 18 17.31 9.65 8.45
CA CYS A 18 16.67 9.29 7.18
C CYS A 18 15.14 9.40 7.22
N LEU A 19 14.55 10.03 8.24
CA LEU A 19 13.10 10.09 8.36
C LEU A 19 12.52 11.03 7.30
N LYS A 20 11.48 10.56 6.58
CA LYS A 20 10.87 11.31 5.47
C LYS A 20 10.29 12.64 5.97
N LYS A 21 10.50 13.69 5.17
CA LYS A 21 10.03 15.07 5.44
C LYS A 21 8.53 15.13 5.74
N ASP A 22 7.73 14.41 4.97
CA ASP A 22 6.27 14.42 5.10
C ASP A 22 5.80 13.85 6.46
N ILE A 23 6.58 12.96 7.09
CA ILE A 23 6.31 12.46 8.46
C ILE A 23 6.64 13.53 9.49
N LEU A 24 7.79 14.22 9.34
CA LEU A 24 8.18 15.30 10.25
C LEU A 24 7.19 16.46 10.20
N GLU A 25 6.62 16.75 9.03
CA GLU A 25 5.58 17.77 8.84
C GLU A 25 4.27 17.40 9.56
N ALA A 26 3.94 16.11 9.66
CA ALA A 26 2.78 15.62 10.41
C ALA A 26 2.95 15.63 11.94
N LEU A 27 4.16 15.94 12.45
CA LEU A 27 4.45 15.96 13.88
C LEU A 27 4.60 17.40 14.41
N PRO A 28 4.11 17.68 15.63
CA PRO A 28 4.31 18.97 16.28
C PRO A 28 5.79 19.20 16.60
N LEU A 29 6.17 20.48 16.72
CA LEU A 29 7.57 20.92 16.77
C LEU A 29 8.41 20.18 17.82
N ASN A 30 7.89 20.03 19.03
CA ASN A 30 8.56 19.32 20.12
C ASN A 30 8.86 17.86 19.76
N LEU A 31 7.92 17.14 19.15
CA LEU A 31 8.16 15.76 18.70
C LEU A 31 9.10 15.73 17.51
N ARG A 32 8.94 16.65 16.55
CA ARG A 32 9.83 16.79 15.39
C ARG A 32 11.29 16.92 15.81
N GLU A 33 11.58 17.74 16.82
CA GLU A 33 12.92 17.89 17.38
C GLU A 33 13.47 16.57 17.94
N LEU A 34 12.65 15.78 18.66
CA LEU A 34 13.07 14.46 19.15
C LEU A 34 13.47 13.53 18.00
N PHE A 35 12.69 13.51 16.93
CA PHE A 35 12.97 12.66 15.78
C PHE A 35 14.22 13.11 15.03
N ILE A 36 14.44 14.42 14.85
CA ILE A 36 15.63 14.98 14.18
C ILE A 36 16.94 14.50 14.84
N HIS A 37 16.95 14.34 16.16
CA HIS A 37 18.12 13.90 16.92
C HIS A 37 18.31 12.37 17.00
N LEU A 38 17.36 11.58 16.49
CA LEU A 38 17.54 10.12 16.43
C LEU A 38 18.65 9.76 15.44
N PRO A 39 19.48 8.74 15.73
CA PRO A 39 20.50 8.31 14.79
C PRO A 39 19.89 7.72 13.49
N SER A 40 20.63 7.85 12.39
CA SER A 40 20.20 7.42 11.05
C SER A 40 19.88 5.94 10.95
N GLU A 41 20.63 5.07 11.64
CA GLU A 41 20.44 3.62 11.62
C GLU A 41 19.02 3.22 12.06
N GLN A 42 18.45 3.90 13.07
CA GLN A 42 17.14 3.54 13.58
C GLN A 42 15.98 4.23 12.84
N THR A 43 16.24 5.35 12.17
CA THR A 43 15.22 6.02 11.33
C THR A 43 15.06 5.37 9.95
N LYS A 44 16.11 4.78 9.38
CA LYS A 44 16.06 4.06 8.10
C LYS A 44 15.06 2.90 8.12
N ASP A 45 15.04 2.15 9.21
CA ASP A 45 14.20 0.95 9.35
C ASP A 45 12.92 1.17 10.15
N MET A 46 12.57 2.41 10.46
CA MET A 46 11.34 2.74 11.16
C MET A 46 10.10 2.36 10.33
N GLU A 47 9.16 1.69 10.96
CA GLU A 47 7.92 1.16 10.36
C GLU A 47 6.68 1.84 10.95
N GLU A 48 6.74 2.20 12.23
CA GLU A 48 5.61 2.78 12.96
C GLU A 48 6.06 3.84 13.97
N ILE A 49 5.29 4.92 14.10
CA ILE A 49 5.36 5.90 15.19
C ILE A 49 4.00 5.93 15.88
N ARG A 50 3.98 5.72 17.19
CA ARG A 50 2.75 5.57 17.96
C ARG A 50 2.67 6.60 19.08
N LEU A 51 1.62 7.40 19.03
CA LEU A 51 1.32 8.46 19.97
C LEU A 51 0.04 8.10 20.74
N ARG A 52 0.07 8.16 22.08
CA ARG A 52 -1.09 7.87 22.93
C ARG A 52 -1.05 8.79 24.14
N VAL A 53 -2.17 9.43 24.46
CA VAL A 53 -2.26 10.35 25.61
C VAL A 53 -1.81 9.66 26.89
N ASN A 54 -0.90 10.31 27.62
CA ASN A 54 -0.32 9.86 28.89
C ASN A 54 0.42 8.51 28.80
N LYS A 55 0.98 8.19 27.64
CA LYS A 55 1.81 7.00 27.42
C LYS A 55 3.17 7.39 26.79
N PRO A 56 4.19 6.54 26.91
CA PRO A 56 5.47 6.73 26.24
C PRO A 56 5.33 6.91 24.73
N LEU A 57 6.17 7.77 24.14
CA LEU A 57 6.42 7.81 22.71
C LEU A 57 7.07 6.51 22.27
N MET A 58 6.42 5.80 21.34
CA MET A 58 6.86 4.50 20.85
C MET A 58 7.16 4.55 19.35
N ILE A 59 8.21 3.85 18.96
CA ILE A 59 8.51 3.54 17.55
C ILE A 59 8.66 2.03 17.38
N SER A 60 8.38 1.55 16.18
CA SER A 60 8.63 0.16 15.81
C SER A 60 9.62 0.08 14.65
N CYS A 61 10.64 -0.75 14.79
CA CYS A 61 11.64 -1.04 13.76
C CYS A 61 11.93 -2.55 13.75
N ARG A 62 11.89 -3.20 12.58
CA ARG A 62 12.26 -4.62 12.41
C ARG A 62 11.58 -5.55 13.41
N ASN A 63 10.26 -5.43 13.60
CA ASN A 63 9.46 -6.18 14.58
C ASN A 63 9.86 -6.01 16.07
N ARG A 64 10.55 -4.93 16.42
CA ARG A 64 10.84 -4.55 17.81
C ARG A 64 10.28 -3.17 18.10
N GLU A 65 9.80 -2.98 19.32
CA GLU A 65 9.31 -1.70 19.82
C GLU A 65 10.37 -1.02 20.68
N TYR A 66 10.47 0.30 20.56
CA TYR A 66 11.43 1.13 21.28
C TYR A 66 10.72 2.36 21.84
N PHE A 67 11.19 2.86 22.97
CA PHE A 67 10.75 4.13 23.52
C PHE A 67 11.75 5.23 23.17
N ILE A 68 11.28 6.46 23.08
CA ILE A 68 12.11 7.63 22.82
C ILE A 68 12.13 8.53 24.05
N SER A 69 13.31 8.97 24.46
CA SER A 69 13.50 9.91 25.57
C SER A 69 13.29 11.37 25.19
N ASN A 70 13.20 12.26 26.19
CA ASN A 70 13.10 13.71 26.01
C ASN A 70 14.31 14.35 25.28
N LYS A 71 15.38 13.58 25.03
CA LYS A 71 16.58 14.01 24.31
C LYS A 71 16.70 13.40 22.91
N GLY A 72 15.65 12.72 22.41
CA GLY A 72 15.67 12.09 21.08
C GLY A 72 16.57 10.85 21.02
N LYS A 73 16.71 10.11 22.13
CA LYS A 73 17.45 8.84 22.18
C LYS A 73 16.52 7.67 22.42
N ILE A 74 16.84 6.52 21.84
CA ILE A 74 16.16 5.26 22.13
C ILE A 74 16.49 4.83 23.56
N VAL A 75 15.44 4.49 24.32
CA VAL A 75 15.54 4.00 25.69
C VAL A 75 14.70 2.74 25.84
N THR A 76 15.12 1.85 26.73
CA THR A 76 14.39 0.63 27.10
C THR A 76 13.57 0.82 28.37
N ASN A 77 13.95 1.79 29.21
CA ASN A 77 13.28 2.10 30.46
C ASN A 77 12.15 3.12 30.26
N LEU A 78 10.97 2.80 30.79
CA LEU A 78 9.77 3.65 30.71
C LEU A 78 9.96 5.00 31.43
N SER A 79 10.73 5.04 32.53
CA SER A 79 10.94 6.28 33.29
C SER A 79 11.74 7.34 32.54
N GLU A 80 12.51 6.94 31.52
CA GLU A 80 13.33 7.82 30.70
C GLU A 80 12.63 8.23 29.40
N SER A 81 11.43 7.69 29.15
CA SER A 81 10.67 7.93 27.93
C SER A 81 9.94 9.27 27.94
N TYR A 82 9.80 9.86 26.76
CA TYR A 82 8.96 11.02 26.53
C TYR A 82 7.50 10.61 26.66
N MET A 83 6.80 11.24 27.60
CA MET A 83 5.38 10.99 27.83
C MET A 83 4.56 11.90 26.92
N ILE A 84 3.78 11.29 26.03
CA ILE A 84 2.91 12.00 25.10
C ILE A 84 1.79 12.68 25.87
N THR A 85 1.67 13.99 25.69
CA THR A 85 0.63 14.80 26.30
C THR A 85 -0.62 14.87 25.43
N LYS A 86 -1.74 15.33 26.00
CA LYS A 86 -2.95 15.60 25.23
C LYS A 86 -2.71 16.68 24.15
N LEU A 87 -1.91 17.70 24.48
CA LEU A 87 -1.57 18.79 23.56
C LEU A 87 -0.77 18.28 22.35
N ASP A 88 0.11 17.31 22.54
CA ASP A 88 0.87 16.70 21.44
C ASP A 88 -0.06 16.02 20.44
N ILE A 89 -1.03 15.25 20.93
CA ILE A 89 -2.03 14.58 20.10
C ILE A 89 -2.91 15.59 19.37
N GLU A 90 -3.41 16.62 20.07
CA GLU A 90 -4.26 17.67 19.48
C GLU A 90 -3.52 18.40 18.34
N LYS A 91 -2.25 18.80 18.56
CA LYS A 91 -1.43 19.46 17.54
C LYS A 91 -1.05 18.52 16.39
N ALA A 92 -0.66 17.28 16.68
CA ALA A 92 -0.36 16.29 15.64
C ALA A 92 -1.58 16.04 14.76
N TYR A 93 -2.77 15.89 15.36
CA TYR A 93 -4.01 15.69 14.63
C TYR A 93 -4.35 16.88 13.72
N GLN A 94 -4.15 18.11 14.20
CA GLN A 94 -4.32 19.33 13.38
C GLN A 94 -3.38 19.35 12.17
N LEU A 95 -2.10 19.01 12.35
CA LEU A 95 -1.12 18.94 11.27
C LEU A 95 -1.44 17.83 10.26
N ILE A 96 -1.81 16.64 10.75
CA ILE A 96 -2.20 15.48 9.93
C ILE A 96 -3.41 15.78 9.06
N THR A 97 -4.36 16.57 9.58
CA THR A 97 -5.58 16.94 8.86
C THR A 97 -5.40 18.18 7.99
N ASP A 98 -4.20 18.77 7.94
CA ASP A 98 -3.93 20.07 7.33
C ASP A 98 -4.98 21.13 7.75
N TYR A 99 -5.34 21.10 9.04
CA TYR A 99 -6.40 21.92 9.66
C TYR A 99 -7.79 21.81 9.00
N SER A 100 -8.00 20.80 8.13
CA SER A 100 -9.15 20.66 7.25
C SER A 100 -9.93 19.38 7.57
N ILE A 101 -10.41 19.25 8.80
CA ILE A 101 -11.14 18.07 9.29
C ILE A 101 -12.34 17.71 8.41
N TYR A 102 -13.09 18.71 7.92
CA TYR A 102 -14.26 18.50 7.05
C TYR A 102 -13.90 17.93 5.68
N ALA A 103 -12.71 18.23 5.16
CA ALA A 103 -12.26 17.68 3.88
C ALA A 103 -11.89 16.20 3.98
N LEU A 104 -11.71 15.67 5.19
CA LEU A 104 -11.26 14.31 5.49
C LEU A 104 -12.31 13.50 6.26
N GLU A 105 -13.59 13.87 6.15
CA GLU A 105 -14.66 13.24 6.94
C GLU A 105 -14.76 11.73 6.67
N GLU A 106 -14.65 11.31 5.42
CA GLU A 106 -14.70 9.90 5.02
C GLU A 106 -13.48 9.10 5.53
N GLU A 107 -12.28 9.69 5.47
CA GLU A 107 -11.05 9.11 6.02
C GLU A 107 -11.15 8.93 7.54
N ILE A 108 -11.61 9.97 8.25
CA ILE A 108 -11.79 9.93 9.70
C ILE A 108 -12.84 8.90 10.08
N ARG A 109 -13.95 8.84 9.33
CA ARG A 109 -15.00 7.83 9.49
C ARG A 109 -14.47 6.42 9.30
N SER A 110 -13.59 6.22 8.32
CA SER A 110 -12.88 4.97 8.05
C SER A 110 -11.76 4.66 9.06
N GLY A 111 -11.46 5.58 9.97
CA GLY A 111 -10.50 5.42 11.06
C GLY A 111 -9.04 5.60 10.67
N PHE A 112 -8.73 6.10 9.46
CA PHE A 112 -7.36 6.39 9.06
C PHE A 112 -7.26 7.53 8.04
N ILE A 113 -6.17 8.28 8.08
CA ILE A 113 -5.82 9.32 7.09
C ILE A 113 -4.57 8.88 6.31
N THR A 114 -4.54 9.12 5.00
CA THR A 114 -3.33 8.97 4.19
C THR A 114 -2.60 10.31 4.13
N LEU A 115 -1.29 10.30 4.40
CA LEU A 115 -0.42 11.47 4.27
C LEU A 115 0.33 11.42 2.94
N LYS A 116 0.89 12.57 2.55
CA LYS A 116 1.92 12.64 1.53
C LYS A 116 3.07 11.67 1.82
N GLY A 117 3.60 11.04 0.77
CA GLY A 117 4.53 9.91 0.88
C GLY A 117 3.86 8.54 1.12
N GLY A 118 2.52 8.50 1.15
CA GLY A 118 1.72 7.27 1.24
C GLY A 118 1.64 6.70 2.66
N HIS A 119 2.05 7.47 3.67
CA HIS A 119 1.98 7.07 5.08
C HIS A 119 0.53 7.00 5.53
N ARG A 120 0.20 6.09 6.45
CA ARG A 120 -1.17 5.95 6.98
C ARG A 120 -1.19 6.28 8.45
N VAL A 121 -2.09 7.16 8.87
CA VAL A 121 -2.30 7.53 10.26
C VAL A 121 -3.60 6.91 10.73
N GLY A 122 -3.52 5.87 11.57
CA GLY A 122 -4.68 5.35 12.28
C GLY A 122 -5.11 6.29 13.41
N ILE A 123 -6.41 6.46 13.60
CA ILE A 123 -6.99 7.39 14.58
C ILE A 123 -7.72 6.61 15.66
N CYS A 124 -7.50 6.96 16.92
CA CYS A 124 -8.22 6.39 18.07
C CYS A 124 -8.87 7.50 18.89
N GLY A 125 -10.13 7.31 19.26
CA GLY A 125 -10.93 8.28 20.03
C GLY A 125 -12.32 7.74 20.34
N THR A 126 -13.23 8.64 20.72
CA THR A 126 -14.65 8.34 20.93
C THR A 126 -15.38 8.36 19.58
N THR A 127 -15.91 7.22 19.15
CA THR A 127 -16.75 7.15 17.95
C THR A 127 -18.12 7.79 18.22
N VAL A 128 -18.62 8.56 17.25
CA VAL A 128 -19.99 9.09 17.26
C VAL A 128 -20.75 8.37 16.16
N LEU A 129 -21.88 7.75 16.52
CA LEU A 129 -22.70 6.98 15.59
C LEU A 129 -23.87 7.81 15.07
N GLU A 130 -24.26 7.57 13.82
CA GLU A 130 -25.51 8.03 13.22
C GLU A 130 -26.09 6.88 12.40
N ARG A 131 -27.35 6.52 12.66
CA ARG A 131 -28.02 5.38 11.98
C ARG A 131 -27.24 4.05 12.02
N HIS A 132 -26.57 3.77 13.15
CA HIS A 132 -25.70 2.60 13.35
C HIS A 132 -24.39 2.59 12.54
N GLU A 133 -24.09 3.66 11.83
CA GLU A 133 -22.82 3.86 11.13
C GLU A 133 -21.96 4.85 11.90
N ILE A 134 -20.64 4.70 11.79
CA ILE A 134 -19.72 5.69 12.34
C ILE A 134 -19.94 6.98 11.55
N LYS A 135 -20.25 8.08 12.23
CA LYS A 135 -20.30 9.41 11.62
C LYS A 135 -18.91 10.04 11.63
N THR A 136 -18.27 10.02 12.80
CA THR A 136 -16.96 10.64 13.04
C THR A 136 -16.29 10.09 14.30
N ILE A 137 -15.04 10.51 14.56
CA ILE A 137 -14.28 10.20 15.77
C ILE A 137 -13.94 11.53 16.47
N LYS A 138 -14.33 11.67 17.74
CA LYS A 138 -14.03 12.82 18.60
C LYS A 138 -13.09 12.42 19.73
N ASN A 139 -12.59 13.39 20.51
CA ASN A 139 -11.71 13.15 21.66
C ASN A 139 -10.53 12.24 21.29
N ILE A 140 -9.76 12.65 20.27
CA ILE A 140 -8.64 11.86 19.76
C ILE A 140 -7.66 11.61 20.91
N SER A 141 -7.40 10.33 21.17
CA SER A 141 -6.60 9.83 22.29
C SER A 141 -5.34 9.10 21.83
N GLY A 142 -5.26 8.75 20.55
CA GLY A 142 -4.08 8.14 19.97
C GLY A 142 -4.02 8.28 18.47
N LEU A 143 -2.79 8.32 17.97
CA LEU A 143 -2.45 8.39 16.55
C LEU A 143 -1.38 7.33 16.27
N ASN A 144 -1.57 6.57 15.20
CA ASN A 144 -0.61 5.56 14.77
C ASN A 144 -0.14 5.84 13.35
N ILE A 145 1.08 6.37 13.18
CA ILE A 145 1.67 6.68 11.89
C ILE A 145 2.44 5.47 11.39
N ARG A 146 1.91 4.79 10.37
CA ARG A 146 2.55 3.69 9.66
C ARG A 146 3.32 4.23 8.46
N ILE A 147 4.63 3.98 8.46
CA ILE A 147 5.56 4.52 7.48
C ILE A 147 5.55 3.66 6.22
N SER A 148 4.92 4.16 5.15
CA SER A 148 5.05 3.56 3.82
C SER A 148 6.49 3.55 3.30
N LYS A 149 6.89 2.36 2.83
CA LYS A 149 8.13 2.12 2.11
C LYS A 149 7.80 1.46 0.79
N GLU A 150 8.16 2.14 -0.28
CA GLU A 150 8.06 1.60 -1.61
C GLU A 150 9.21 0.61 -1.85
N LYS A 151 8.89 -0.54 -2.45
CA LYS A 151 9.88 -1.49 -2.96
C LYS A 151 9.68 -1.62 -4.46
N LEU A 152 10.72 -1.26 -5.19
CA LEU A 152 10.78 -1.28 -6.65
C LEU A 152 11.53 -2.53 -7.11
N GLY A 153 11.27 -3.00 -8.33
CA GLY A 153 12.02 -4.09 -8.97
C GLY A 153 11.72 -5.50 -8.43
N VAL A 154 10.82 -5.63 -7.46
CA VAL A 154 10.37 -6.92 -6.94
C VAL A 154 9.63 -7.76 -8.00
N SER A 155 9.07 -7.15 -9.03
CA SER A 155 8.41 -7.87 -10.11
C SER A 155 9.39 -8.32 -11.21
N ASN A 156 10.60 -7.76 -11.29
CA ASN A 156 11.51 -7.95 -12.43
C ASN A 156 11.72 -9.43 -12.81
N LYS A 157 12.00 -10.30 -11.83
CA LYS A 157 12.25 -11.74 -12.05
C LYS A 157 11.00 -12.49 -12.54
N VAL A 158 9.79 -11.98 -12.25
CA VAL A 158 8.53 -12.63 -12.66
C VAL A 158 8.02 -12.14 -14.00
N MET A 159 8.38 -10.92 -14.42
CA MET A 159 7.83 -10.30 -15.63
C MET A 159 8.01 -11.14 -16.90
N GLN A 160 9.13 -11.87 -17.01
CA GLN A 160 9.39 -12.78 -18.14
C GLN A 160 8.35 -13.89 -18.32
N TYR A 161 7.61 -14.26 -17.26
CA TYR A 161 6.55 -15.27 -17.32
C TYR A 161 5.17 -14.66 -17.58
N LEU A 162 5.04 -13.34 -17.39
CA LEU A 162 3.76 -12.62 -17.48
C LEU A 162 3.60 -11.90 -18.82
N VAL A 163 4.68 -11.68 -19.56
CA VAL A 163 4.67 -11.07 -20.89
C VAL A 163 5.37 -12.00 -21.86
N GLU A 164 4.63 -12.44 -22.87
CA GLU A 164 5.12 -13.30 -23.96
C GLU A 164 4.91 -12.58 -25.28
N GLU A 165 5.97 -12.49 -26.09
CA GLU A 165 5.94 -11.84 -27.40
C GLU A 165 5.35 -10.41 -27.36
N GLY A 166 5.65 -9.67 -26.29
CA GLY A 166 5.16 -8.31 -26.08
C GLY A 166 3.69 -8.21 -25.65
N THR A 167 3.03 -9.34 -25.34
CA THR A 167 1.64 -9.40 -24.89
C THR A 167 1.55 -9.89 -23.44
N PHE A 168 0.83 -9.14 -22.61
CA PHE A 168 0.57 -9.53 -21.22
C PHE A 168 -0.43 -10.69 -21.13
N GLN A 169 -0.12 -11.64 -20.26
CA GLN A 169 -0.89 -12.84 -19.97
C GLN A 169 -1.81 -12.58 -18.77
N ASN A 170 -3.10 -12.91 -18.87
CA ASN A 170 -4.05 -12.68 -17.78
C ASN A 170 -3.56 -13.37 -16.50
N THR A 171 -3.38 -12.62 -15.42
CA THR A 171 -2.64 -13.09 -14.24
C THR A 171 -3.46 -13.01 -12.96
N LEU A 172 -3.51 -14.12 -12.22
CA LEU A 172 -4.03 -14.16 -10.85
C LEU A 172 -2.89 -14.33 -9.86
N ILE A 173 -2.83 -13.48 -8.83
CA ILE A 173 -1.90 -13.63 -7.70
C ILE A 173 -2.64 -14.21 -6.49
N VAL A 174 -2.35 -15.45 -6.15
CA VAL A 174 -2.88 -16.11 -4.96
C VAL A 174 -1.89 -15.93 -3.82
N SER A 175 -2.32 -15.34 -2.72
CA SER A 175 -1.41 -15.02 -1.62
C SER A 175 -2.12 -14.99 -0.26
N PRO A 176 -1.53 -15.60 0.79
CA PRO A 176 -2.00 -15.40 2.14
C PRO A 176 -1.85 -13.92 2.57
N PRO A 177 -2.58 -13.46 3.59
CA PRO A 177 -2.35 -12.16 4.18
C PRO A 177 -0.87 -11.92 4.53
N GLN A 178 -0.41 -10.67 4.43
CA GLN A 178 0.94 -10.24 4.82
C GLN A 178 2.11 -10.89 4.04
N CYS A 179 1.86 -11.51 2.89
CA CYS A 179 2.90 -12.14 2.06
C CYS A 179 3.49 -11.23 0.95
N GLY A 180 3.23 -9.91 0.99
CA GLY A 180 3.76 -8.94 0.03
C GLY A 180 2.99 -8.84 -1.30
N LYS A 181 1.73 -9.33 -1.31
CA LYS A 181 0.79 -9.32 -2.45
C LYS A 181 0.70 -7.95 -3.14
N THR A 182 0.33 -6.92 -2.38
CA THR A 182 0.18 -5.55 -2.89
C THR A 182 1.50 -4.96 -3.37
N THR A 183 2.61 -5.27 -2.69
CA THR A 183 3.95 -4.83 -3.10
C THR A 183 4.33 -5.40 -4.46
N LEU A 184 4.05 -6.69 -4.70
CA LEU A 184 4.29 -7.31 -5.99
C LEU A 184 3.36 -6.76 -7.07
N LEU A 185 2.05 -6.72 -6.79
CA LEU A 185 1.05 -6.22 -7.75
C LEU A 185 1.40 -4.81 -8.21
N ARG A 186 1.68 -3.89 -7.28
CA ARG A 186 2.07 -2.51 -7.58
C ARG A 186 3.29 -2.44 -8.51
N ASP A 187 4.34 -3.20 -8.21
CA ASP A 187 5.55 -3.16 -9.03
C ASP A 187 5.36 -3.82 -10.41
N ILE A 188 4.47 -4.82 -10.51
CA ILE A 188 4.03 -5.36 -11.81
C ILE A 188 3.30 -4.28 -12.60
N ILE A 189 2.33 -3.58 -12.00
CA ILE A 189 1.58 -2.47 -12.63
C ILE A 189 2.56 -1.42 -13.17
N ARG A 190 3.51 -1.00 -12.35
CA ARG A 190 4.56 -0.04 -12.72
C ARG A 190 5.35 -0.49 -13.94
N ASN A 191 5.84 -1.73 -13.93
CA ASN A 191 6.61 -2.28 -15.05
C ASN A 191 5.76 -2.46 -16.31
N LEU A 192 4.50 -2.91 -16.17
CA LEU A 192 3.56 -3.01 -17.28
C LEU A 192 3.27 -1.65 -17.91
N SER A 193 3.09 -0.61 -17.11
CA SER A 193 2.88 0.75 -17.59
C SER A 193 4.13 1.32 -18.28
N ASN A 194 5.30 1.19 -17.65
CA ASN A 194 6.53 1.81 -18.12
C ASN A 194 7.16 1.10 -19.33
N GLY A 195 6.91 -0.20 -19.48
CA GLY A 195 7.68 -1.03 -20.40
C GLY A 195 8.94 -1.59 -19.75
N MET A 196 9.50 -2.63 -20.36
CA MET A 196 10.78 -3.20 -19.96
C MET A 196 11.59 -3.62 -21.19
N LYS A 197 12.92 -3.65 -21.04
CA LYS A 197 13.82 -4.23 -22.05
C LYS A 197 13.82 -5.77 -22.00
N LYS A 198 13.58 -6.34 -20.82
CA LYS A 198 13.53 -7.78 -20.56
C LYS A 198 12.39 -8.06 -19.57
N PRO A 199 11.29 -8.70 -19.98
CA PRO A 199 10.92 -9.03 -21.36
C PRO A 199 10.76 -7.77 -22.23
N ASN A 200 10.97 -7.86 -23.55
CA ASN A 200 10.94 -6.70 -24.45
C ASN A 200 9.49 -6.25 -24.73
N PHE A 201 9.06 -5.11 -24.16
CA PHE A 201 7.78 -4.48 -24.45
C PHE A 201 7.80 -2.96 -24.14
N LEU A 202 7.01 -2.16 -24.86
CA LEU A 202 7.03 -0.69 -24.81
C LEU A 202 6.15 -0.06 -23.71
N GLY A 203 5.49 -0.90 -22.90
CA GLY A 203 4.56 -0.50 -21.85
C GLY A 203 3.12 -0.31 -22.35
N PHE A 204 2.15 -0.58 -21.47
CA PHE A 204 0.72 -0.64 -21.75
C PHE A 204 -0.04 0.49 -21.06
N LYS A 205 -1.21 0.86 -21.59
CA LYS A 205 -2.19 1.65 -20.82
C LYS A 205 -2.81 0.76 -19.73
N VAL A 206 -2.58 1.09 -18.47
CA VAL A 206 -3.05 0.31 -17.32
C VAL A 206 -4.12 1.11 -16.57
N GLY A 207 -5.31 0.55 -16.39
CA GLY A 207 -6.31 1.08 -15.48
C GLY A 207 -6.24 0.35 -14.14
N VAL A 208 -6.12 1.07 -13.03
CA VAL A 208 -6.07 0.51 -11.68
C VAL A 208 -7.37 0.85 -10.94
N VAL A 209 -8.04 -0.17 -10.39
CA VAL A 209 -9.12 0.01 -9.42
C VAL A 209 -8.62 -0.41 -8.04
N ASP A 210 -8.43 0.58 -7.16
CA ASP A 210 -7.86 0.42 -5.83
C ASP A 210 -8.92 0.72 -4.76
N GLU A 211 -9.73 -0.28 -4.44
CA GLU A 211 -10.87 -0.15 -3.51
C GLU A 211 -10.41 0.27 -2.10
N ARG A 212 -9.23 -0.19 -1.67
CA ARG A 212 -8.72 0.03 -0.30
C ARG A 212 -7.60 1.08 -0.20
N SER A 213 -7.29 1.75 -1.31
CA SER A 213 -6.17 2.70 -1.42
C SER A 213 -4.82 2.09 -0.97
N GLU A 214 -4.59 0.81 -1.27
CA GLU A 214 -3.37 0.10 -0.86
C GLU A 214 -2.32 0.02 -1.97
N ILE A 215 -2.74 0.04 -3.24
CA ILE A 215 -1.84 -0.02 -4.41
C ILE A 215 -1.20 1.35 -4.62
N CYS A 216 -2.00 2.39 -4.85
CA CYS A 216 -1.51 3.70 -5.26
C CYS A 216 -1.17 4.60 -4.07
N GLY A 217 -1.86 4.38 -2.94
CA GLY A 217 -1.74 5.21 -1.74
C GLY A 217 -2.05 6.68 -2.03
N MET A 218 -3.20 6.97 -2.65
CA MET A 218 -3.54 8.32 -3.12
C MET A 218 -3.57 9.34 -2.00
N TYR A 219 -3.03 10.53 -2.27
CA TYR A 219 -3.14 11.72 -1.43
C TYR A 219 -3.58 12.90 -2.30
N GLN A 220 -4.76 13.47 -2.01
CA GLN A 220 -5.33 14.60 -2.76
C GLN A 220 -5.31 14.41 -4.28
N GLY A 221 -5.69 13.21 -4.75
CA GLY A 221 -5.72 12.89 -6.19
C GLY A 221 -4.35 12.57 -6.81
N ILE A 222 -3.27 12.55 -6.02
CA ILE A 222 -1.91 12.25 -6.49
C ILE A 222 -1.45 10.89 -5.92
N PRO A 223 -1.03 9.92 -6.76
CA PRO A 223 -0.45 8.67 -6.28
C PRO A 223 0.85 8.93 -5.52
N GLN A 224 1.02 8.28 -4.37
CA GLN A 224 2.23 8.43 -3.55
C GLN A 224 3.25 7.30 -3.77
N ASN A 225 2.82 6.20 -4.39
CA ASN A 225 3.73 5.17 -4.87
C ASN A 225 3.85 5.24 -6.40
N ASP A 226 4.99 4.81 -6.93
CA ASP A 226 5.21 4.71 -8.37
C ASP A 226 4.40 3.54 -8.96
N VAL A 227 3.37 3.90 -9.72
CA VAL A 227 2.52 2.97 -10.48
C VAL A 227 2.74 3.08 -11.99
N GLY A 228 3.78 3.80 -12.42
CA GLY A 228 4.15 3.97 -13.82
C GLY A 228 3.43 5.09 -14.56
N ILE A 229 4.01 5.49 -15.70
CA ILE A 229 3.68 6.71 -16.46
C ILE A 229 2.39 6.62 -17.32
N LYS A 230 1.84 5.42 -17.57
CA LYS A 230 0.67 5.15 -18.41
C LYS A 230 -0.49 4.55 -17.58
N THR A 231 -0.55 4.91 -16.31
CA THR A 231 -1.50 4.34 -15.36
C THR A 231 -2.59 5.33 -14.99
N ASP A 232 -3.84 4.95 -15.26
CA ASP A 232 -5.05 5.65 -14.82
C ASP A 232 -5.57 5.00 -13.54
N ILE A 233 -6.03 5.79 -12.56
CA ILE A 233 -6.35 5.30 -11.21
C ILE A 233 -7.78 5.69 -10.81
N LEU A 234 -8.56 4.69 -10.40
CA LEU A 234 -9.80 4.86 -9.64
C LEU A 234 -9.56 4.37 -8.20
N ASN A 235 -9.54 5.32 -7.27
CA ASN A 235 -9.24 5.09 -5.86
C ASN A 235 -10.50 5.09 -5.00
N ALA A 236 -10.54 4.26 -3.97
CA ALA A 236 -11.70 4.10 -3.08
C ALA A 236 -13.00 3.80 -3.85
N CYS A 237 -12.86 3.13 -5.00
CA CYS A 237 -13.96 2.80 -5.90
C CYS A 237 -14.26 1.29 -5.79
N PRO A 238 -15.53 0.90 -5.61
CA PRO A 238 -15.95 -0.49 -5.75
C PRO A 238 -15.44 -1.09 -7.07
N LYS A 239 -14.85 -2.29 -7.01
CA LYS A 239 -14.15 -2.90 -8.15
C LYS A 239 -15.03 -3.05 -9.40
N ALA A 240 -16.23 -3.59 -9.26
CA ALA A 240 -17.11 -3.86 -10.39
C ALA A 240 -17.44 -2.57 -11.15
N GLU A 241 -17.88 -1.55 -10.43
CA GLU A 241 -18.19 -0.22 -10.95
C GLU A 241 -16.95 0.44 -11.57
N GLY A 242 -15.82 0.40 -10.88
CA GLY A 242 -14.57 0.97 -11.37
C GLY A 242 -14.07 0.30 -12.65
N MET A 243 -14.16 -1.02 -12.74
CA MET A 243 -13.82 -1.74 -13.98
C MET A 243 -14.73 -1.31 -15.13
N MET A 244 -16.05 -1.26 -14.91
CA MET A 244 -17.00 -0.80 -15.93
C MET A 244 -16.73 0.65 -16.38
N MET A 245 -16.36 1.53 -15.46
CA MET A 245 -15.95 2.90 -15.79
C MET A 245 -14.72 2.90 -16.70
N LEU A 246 -13.66 2.18 -16.32
CA LEU A 246 -12.42 2.11 -17.10
C LEU A 246 -12.64 1.55 -18.51
N ILE A 247 -13.42 0.47 -18.63
CA ILE A 247 -13.77 -0.14 -19.92
C ILE A 247 -14.41 0.89 -20.86
N ARG A 248 -15.33 1.71 -20.33
CA ARG A 248 -16.12 2.66 -21.12
C ARG A 248 -15.38 3.94 -21.47
N SER A 249 -14.45 4.40 -20.63
CA SER A 249 -13.92 5.77 -20.74
C SER A 249 -12.42 5.89 -20.92
N MET A 250 -11.62 4.88 -20.52
CA MET A 250 -10.15 5.02 -20.48
C MET A 250 -9.42 4.22 -21.57
N SER A 251 -10.12 3.36 -22.31
CA SER A 251 -9.53 2.47 -23.31
C SER A 251 -8.29 1.70 -22.81
N PRO A 252 -8.34 1.09 -21.60
CA PRO A 252 -7.19 0.43 -21.02
C PRO A 252 -6.82 -0.81 -21.85
N GLN A 253 -5.53 -1.15 -21.89
CA GLN A 253 -5.08 -2.44 -22.42
C GLN A 253 -5.05 -3.50 -21.32
N ILE A 254 -4.81 -3.06 -20.08
CA ILE A 254 -4.76 -3.90 -18.89
C ILE A 254 -5.59 -3.23 -17.80
N ILE A 255 -6.42 -3.99 -17.11
CA ILE A 255 -7.05 -3.58 -15.86
C ILE A 255 -6.41 -4.35 -14.70
N ALA A 256 -6.03 -3.63 -13.66
CA ALA A 256 -5.45 -4.15 -12.43
C ALA A 256 -6.35 -3.87 -11.23
N THR A 257 -6.62 -4.87 -10.41
CA THR A 257 -7.42 -4.71 -9.18
C THR A 257 -6.73 -5.35 -7.98
N ASP A 258 -7.04 -4.86 -6.79
CA ASP A 258 -6.44 -5.35 -5.55
C ASP A 258 -6.85 -6.79 -5.25
N GLU A 259 -8.11 -7.07 -4.91
CA GLU A 259 -8.57 -8.40 -4.55
C GLU A 259 -9.99 -8.69 -5.01
N ILE A 260 -10.18 -9.79 -5.73
CA ILE A 260 -11.51 -10.26 -6.17
C ILE A 260 -12.11 -11.29 -5.22
N GLY A 261 -13.44 -11.30 -5.14
CA GLY A 261 -14.16 -12.35 -4.41
C GLY A 261 -15.68 -12.30 -4.50
N LYS A 262 -16.25 -11.18 -4.92
CA LYS A 262 -17.70 -10.99 -5.04
C LYS A 262 -18.20 -11.44 -6.41
N ALA A 263 -19.50 -11.66 -6.55
CA ALA A 263 -20.08 -12.10 -7.83
C ALA A 263 -20.05 -10.98 -8.88
N GLU A 264 -20.22 -9.74 -8.43
CA GLU A 264 -20.19 -8.53 -9.26
C GLU A 264 -18.79 -8.29 -9.83
N ASP A 265 -17.73 -8.62 -9.06
CA ASP A 265 -16.35 -8.58 -9.54
C ASP A 265 -16.17 -9.51 -10.76
N VAL A 266 -16.71 -10.72 -10.69
CA VAL A 266 -16.61 -11.73 -11.77
C VAL A 266 -17.28 -11.22 -13.04
N TYR A 267 -18.50 -10.69 -12.91
CA TYR A 267 -19.23 -10.14 -14.05
C TYR A 267 -18.45 -9.01 -14.75
N ALA A 268 -17.92 -8.05 -13.98
CA ALA A 268 -17.16 -6.95 -14.55
C ALA A 268 -15.83 -7.40 -15.18
N MET A 269 -15.22 -8.48 -14.68
CA MET A 269 -14.06 -9.11 -15.32
C MET A 269 -14.43 -9.78 -16.65
N GLU A 270 -15.56 -10.47 -16.73
CA GLU A 270 -16.04 -11.08 -17.99
C GLU A 270 -16.25 -10.00 -19.06
N GLU A 271 -16.85 -8.86 -18.69
CA GLU A 271 -17.01 -7.70 -19.60
C GLU A 271 -15.66 -7.15 -20.09
N ALA A 272 -14.67 -7.03 -19.20
CA ALA A 272 -13.33 -6.59 -19.59
C ALA A 272 -12.69 -7.55 -20.62
N LEU A 273 -12.82 -8.86 -20.39
CA LEU A 273 -12.28 -9.89 -21.29
C LEU A 273 -12.98 -9.89 -22.65
N ASN A 274 -14.30 -9.73 -22.67
CA ASN A 274 -15.08 -9.60 -23.90
C ASN A 274 -14.66 -8.37 -24.73
N ALA A 275 -14.25 -7.29 -24.06
CA ALA A 275 -13.67 -6.11 -24.69
C ALA A 275 -12.20 -6.27 -25.12
N GLY A 276 -11.60 -7.46 -24.93
CA GLY A 276 -10.20 -7.74 -25.27
C GLY A 276 -9.18 -7.16 -24.29
N ILE A 277 -9.62 -6.69 -23.12
CA ILE A 277 -8.77 -6.09 -22.08
C ILE A 277 -8.14 -7.21 -21.25
N LYS A 278 -6.85 -7.09 -20.95
CA LYS A 278 -6.16 -8.05 -20.08
C LYS A 278 -6.35 -7.73 -18.62
N LEU A 279 -6.27 -8.75 -17.77
CA LEU A 279 -6.55 -8.63 -16.33
C LEU A 279 -5.37 -9.06 -15.48
N ILE A 280 -5.10 -8.29 -14.42
CA ILE A 280 -4.29 -8.72 -13.28
C ILE A 280 -5.02 -8.44 -11.98
N THR A 281 -5.15 -9.46 -11.14
CA THR A 281 -5.80 -9.30 -9.84
C THR A 281 -5.20 -10.25 -8.81
N THR A 282 -5.66 -10.16 -7.58
CA THR A 282 -5.20 -11.02 -6.50
C THR A 282 -6.35 -11.65 -5.73
N VAL A 283 -6.02 -12.66 -4.95
CA VAL A 283 -6.98 -13.29 -4.05
C VAL A 283 -6.29 -13.85 -2.81
N HIS A 284 -6.98 -13.79 -1.67
CA HIS A 284 -6.54 -14.48 -0.47
C HIS A 284 -6.67 -16.00 -0.60
N GLY A 285 -5.53 -16.69 -0.58
CA GLY A 285 -5.45 -18.15 -0.53
C GLY A 285 -4.00 -18.63 -0.41
N ARG A 286 -3.81 -19.87 0.06
CA ARG A 286 -2.48 -20.49 0.20
C ARG A 286 -2.09 -21.34 -0.99
N ASN A 287 -3.06 -21.81 -1.77
CA ASN A 287 -2.89 -22.71 -2.90
C ASN A 287 -4.14 -22.69 -3.79
N LEU A 288 -4.07 -23.34 -4.96
CA LEU A 288 -5.19 -23.43 -5.90
C LEU A 288 -6.40 -24.18 -5.33
N GLU A 289 -6.19 -25.18 -4.47
CA GLU A 289 -7.29 -25.98 -3.91
C GLU A 289 -8.20 -25.15 -2.99
N GLU A 290 -7.65 -24.20 -2.23
CA GLU A 290 -8.44 -23.25 -1.45
C GLU A 290 -9.27 -22.33 -2.35
N ILE A 291 -8.74 -21.91 -3.49
CA ILE A 291 -9.45 -21.06 -4.45
C ILE A 291 -10.61 -21.82 -5.09
N LYS A 292 -10.39 -23.07 -5.50
CA LYS A 292 -11.42 -23.95 -6.09
C LYS A 292 -12.60 -24.22 -5.18
N ARG A 293 -12.45 -24.09 -3.85
CA ARG A 293 -13.56 -24.24 -2.89
C ARG A 293 -14.52 -23.05 -2.89
N ARG A 294 -14.12 -21.90 -3.44
CA ARG A 294 -14.98 -20.71 -3.54
C ARG A 294 -15.65 -20.70 -4.91
N LYS A 295 -16.97 -20.87 -4.93
CA LYS A 295 -17.78 -21.03 -6.17
C LYS A 295 -17.40 -20.02 -7.26
N ASN A 296 -17.52 -18.72 -6.96
CA ASN A 296 -17.26 -17.63 -7.92
C ASN A 296 -15.84 -17.68 -8.54
N LEU A 297 -14.83 -18.03 -7.73
CA LEU A 297 -13.44 -18.10 -8.21
C LEU A 297 -13.15 -19.39 -8.96
N ASN A 298 -13.77 -20.49 -8.54
CA ASN A 298 -13.66 -21.77 -9.23
C ASN A 298 -14.23 -21.68 -10.65
N ASP A 299 -15.32 -20.94 -10.83
CA ASP A 299 -15.95 -20.71 -12.13
C ASP A 299 -14.99 -19.96 -13.07
N LEU A 300 -14.35 -18.88 -12.60
CA LEU A 300 -13.28 -18.18 -13.34
C LEU A 300 -12.10 -19.09 -13.72
N LEU A 301 -11.66 -19.95 -12.79
CA LEU A 301 -10.58 -20.91 -13.07
C LEU A 301 -10.97 -21.93 -14.15
N LYS A 302 -12.21 -22.44 -14.09
CA LYS A 302 -12.72 -23.41 -15.08
C LYS A 302 -12.92 -22.81 -16.46
N GLN A 303 -13.36 -21.55 -16.53
CA GLN A 303 -13.46 -20.80 -17.78
C GLN A 303 -12.07 -20.54 -18.42
N GLY A 304 -10.98 -20.74 -17.68
CA GLY A 304 -9.63 -20.56 -18.20
C GLY A 304 -9.28 -19.08 -18.45
N VAL A 305 -9.91 -18.18 -17.69
CA VAL A 305 -9.72 -16.71 -17.78
C VAL A 305 -8.27 -16.31 -17.58
N PHE A 306 -7.61 -16.95 -16.62
CA PHE A 306 -6.23 -16.66 -16.26
C PHE A 306 -5.26 -17.55 -17.05
N ASP A 307 -4.31 -16.92 -17.72
CA ASP A 307 -3.20 -17.59 -18.40
C ASP A 307 -2.08 -17.91 -17.40
N ARG A 308 -1.90 -17.10 -16.37
CA ARG A 308 -0.87 -17.27 -15.32
C ARG A 308 -1.48 -17.21 -13.93
N ILE A 309 -1.03 -18.10 -13.05
CA ILE A 309 -1.38 -18.06 -11.63
C ILE A 309 -0.10 -18.09 -10.79
N ILE A 310 0.15 -17.01 -10.05
CA ILE A 310 1.30 -16.87 -9.16
C ILE A 310 0.87 -17.24 -7.74
N ILE A 311 1.55 -18.21 -7.11
CA ILE A 311 1.36 -18.52 -5.69
C ILE A 311 2.47 -17.84 -4.89
N LEU A 312 2.09 -16.91 -4.01
CA LEU A 312 3.00 -16.26 -3.08
C LEU A 312 3.04 -16.97 -1.73
N SER A 313 4.21 -16.93 -1.12
CA SER A 313 4.49 -17.48 0.20
C SER A 313 5.31 -16.49 1.03
N ASN A 314 5.28 -16.68 2.35
CA ASN A 314 6.20 -16.08 3.30
C ASN A 314 7.35 -17.02 3.70
N ASP A 315 7.47 -18.17 3.05
CA ASP A 315 8.51 -19.18 3.25
C ASP A 315 9.41 -19.26 1.99
N PRO A 316 10.75 -19.15 2.11
CA PRO A 316 11.51 -18.89 3.34
C PRO A 316 11.35 -17.46 3.89
N LYS A 317 10.80 -16.51 3.11
CA LYS A 317 10.53 -15.14 3.56
C LYS A 317 9.37 -14.49 2.81
N VAL A 318 8.82 -13.40 3.35
CA VAL A 318 7.77 -12.59 2.69
C VAL A 318 8.14 -12.23 1.25
N GLY A 319 7.21 -12.44 0.32
CA GLY A 319 7.39 -12.15 -1.09
C GLY A 319 8.10 -13.27 -1.88
N THR A 320 8.25 -14.47 -1.33
CA THR A 320 8.65 -15.64 -2.12
C THR A 320 7.56 -15.98 -3.13
N ILE A 321 7.93 -16.16 -4.40
CA ILE A 321 7.06 -16.84 -5.38
C ILE A 321 7.29 -18.32 -5.17
N LYS A 322 6.27 -19.02 -4.65
CA LYS A 322 6.34 -20.46 -4.43
C LYS A 322 6.29 -21.20 -5.77
N GLN A 323 5.31 -20.85 -6.60
CA GLN A 323 5.05 -21.50 -7.88
C GLN A 323 4.39 -20.52 -8.86
N ILE A 324 4.61 -20.76 -10.16
CA ILE A 324 3.83 -20.14 -11.22
C ILE A 324 3.21 -21.25 -12.06
N PHE A 325 1.88 -21.20 -12.23
CA PHE A 325 1.12 -22.14 -13.04
C PHE A 325 0.68 -21.51 -14.35
N HIS A 326 0.62 -22.34 -15.39
CA HIS A 326 -0.16 -22.04 -16.59
C HIS A 326 -1.64 -22.28 -16.27
N GLY A 327 -2.46 -21.23 -16.23
CA GLY A 327 -3.81 -21.32 -15.66
C GLY A 327 -4.76 -22.26 -16.41
N LYS A 328 -4.59 -22.43 -17.73
CA LYS A 328 -5.39 -23.36 -18.54
C LYS A 328 -5.01 -24.84 -18.38
N THR A 329 -3.73 -25.14 -18.20
CA THR A 329 -3.23 -26.54 -18.20
C THR A 329 -2.89 -27.04 -16.80
N ASN A 330 -2.88 -26.14 -15.80
CA ASN A 330 -2.37 -26.37 -14.45
C ASN A 330 -0.93 -26.90 -14.40
N LYS A 331 -0.17 -26.81 -15.51
CA LYS A 331 1.25 -27.17 -15.54
C LYS A 331 2.05 -26.11 -14.82
N ILE A 332 3.03 -26.56 -14.04
CA ILE A 332 3.97 -25.67 -13.37
C ILE A 332 4.94 -25.11 -14.43
N ILE A 333 4.99 -23.79 -14.55
CA ILE A 333 5.94 -23.07 -15.41
C ILE A 333 7.29 -22.94 -14.70
N THR A 334 7.26 -22.63 -13.41
CA THR A 334 8.44 -22.68 -12.55
C THR A 334 8.07 -23.17 -11.15
N ALA A 335 8.82 -24.16 -10.68
CA ALA A 335 8.67 -24.80 -9.36
C ALA A 335 9.76 -24.35 -8.38
N ASP A 336 10.88 -23.82 -8.89
CA ASP A 336 11.93 -23.29 -8.04
C ASP A 336 11.48 -21.95 -7.49
N PRO A 337 11.49 -21.76 -6.15
CA PRO A 337 11.18 -20.47 -5.60
C PRO A 337 12.17 -19.49 -6.18
N LEU A 338 11.66 -18.45 -6.85
CA LEU A 338 12.45 -17.27 -7.18
C LEU A 338 12.81 -16.62 -5.85
N GLN A 339 13.86 -17.14 -5.21
CA GLN A 339 14.27 -16.76 -3.89
C GLN A 339 14.86 -15.37 -3.98
N ASP A 340 14.28 -14.50 -3.15
CA ASP A 340 14.78 -13.18 -2.85
C ASP A 340 14.74 -12.14 -3.98
N ARG A 341 13.96 -11.11 -3.66
CA ARG A 341 13.78 -9.90 -4.46
C ARG A 341 14.08 -8.64 -3.65
N ARG A 342 14.60 -8.80 -2.42
CA ARG A 342 14.83 -7.71 -1.46
C ARG A 342 16.32 -7.44 -1.24
N ASN A 343 17.21 -8.42 -1.44
CA ASN A 343 18.65 -8.25 -1.17
C ASN A 343 19.48 -7.71 -2.36
N GLU A 344 18.93 -7.61 -3.58
CA GLU A 344 19.65 -7.08 -4.76
C GLU A 344 19.22 -5.65 -5.14
N ILE A 345 18.32 -5.03 -4.37
CA ILE A 345 17.69 -3.76 -4.75
C ILE A 345 18.15 -2.68 -3.80
N VAL A 346 19.02 -1.82 -4.31
CA VAL A 346 19.52 -0.61 -3.66
C VAL A 346 18.33 0.29 -3.33
N CYS A 347 18.25 0.73 -2.06
CA CYS A 347 17.28 1.73 -1.58
C CYS A 347 17.40 3.06 -2.34
#